data_AF-A0A437NAZ4-F1
#
_entry.id   AF-A0A437NAZ4-F1
#
_cell.length_a   1.000
_cell.length_b   1.000
_cell.length_c   1.000
_cell.angle_alpha   90.00
_cell.angle_beta   90.00
_cell.angle_gamma   90.00
#
_symmetry.space_group_name_H-M   'P 1'
#
loop_
_entity.id
_entity.type
_entity.pdbx_description
1 polymer ?
#
loop_
_entity_poly.entity_id
_entity_poly.type
_entity_poly.pdbx_seq_one_letter_code
_entity_poly.pdbx_strand_id
1 'polypeptide(L)'
;MTAQQHPAPIEGTHLFDGIAAAKGFELNAMCYSFNEAANRAAFLADEDAYCARFNLTSDQREAVAKRDVLGMIAAGGNIYYLAKLAGIFGLNVQDVGALQTGKSVPEFKQFLLDQAQQIKQLEATHG
;
A
#
# COMPACT_ATOMS: atom_id res chain seq x y z
N MET A 1 19.59 -15.71 -21.08
CA MET A 1 18.51 -15.24 -20.20
C MET A 1 17.71 -14.23 -21.00
N THR A 2 16.47 -14.55 -21.38
CA THR A 2 15.59 -13.62 -22.09
C THR A 2 15.17 -12.52 -21.13
N ALA A 3 15.32 -11.25 -21.53
CA ALA A 3 14.82 -10.13 -20.75
C ALA A 3 13.32 -10.30 -20.50
N GLN A 4 12.89 -10.23 -19.24
CA GLN A 4 11.47 -10.18 -18.89
C GLN A 4 10.86 -8.94 -19.57
N GLN A 5 9.98 -9.18 -20.55
CA GLN A 5 9.18 -8.11 -21.14
C GLN A 5 8.25 -7.58 -20.05
N HIS A 6 8.44 -6.31 -19.67
CA HIS A 6 7.49 -5.65 -18.78
C HIS A 6 6.24 -5.32 -19.59
N PRO A 7 5.04 -5.65 -19.10
CA PRO A 7 3.81 -5.23 -19.74
C PRO A 7 3.76 -3.69 -19.83
N ALA A 8 3.03 -3.19 -20.83
CA ALA A 8 2.81 -1.76 -20.97
C ALA A 8 2.24 -1.18 -19.65
N PRO A 9 2.68 0.01 -19.22
CA PRO A 9 2.17 0.63 -18.01
C PRO A 9 0.65 0.79 -18.05
N ILE A 10 -0.02 0.44 -16.95
CA ILE A 10 -1.43 0.72 -16.73
C ILE A 10 -1.51 2.01 -15.92
N GLU A 11 -2.23 3.01 -16.44
CA GLU A 11 -2.38 4.30 -15.76
C GLU A 11 -2.90 4.12 -14.34
N GLY A 12 -2.30 4.84 -13.39
CA GLY A 12 -2.66 4.76 -11.96
C GLY A 12 -2.28 3.45 -11.26
N THR A 13 -1.56 2.53 -11.90
CA THR A 13 -1.22 1.22 -11.33
C THR A 13 0.29 1.02 -11.20
N HIS A 14 0.75 0.81 -9.97
CA HIS A 14 2.10 0.30 -9.70
C HIS A 14 2.08 -1.22 -9.66
N LEU A 15 2.65 -1.87 -10.68
CA LEU A 15 2.73 -3.33 -10.71
C LEU A 15 3.75 -3.83 -9.68
N PHE A 16 3.33 -4.79 -8.84
CA PHE A 16 4.24 -5.46 -7.91
C PHE A 16 4.93 -6.65 -8.58
N ASP A 17 5.96 -6.35 -9.36
CA ASP A 17 6.83 -7.33 -10.03
C ASP A 17 8.10 -7.64 -9.23
N GLY A 18 9.06 -8.36 -9.84
CA GLY A 18 10.33 -8.69 -9.20
C GLY A 18 11.21 -7.48 -8.86
N ILE A 19 11.13 -6.39 -9.63
CA ILE A 19 11.89 -5.17 -9.38
C ILE A 19 11.30 -4.45 -8.17
N ALA A 20 9.96 -4.28 -8.13
CA ALA A 20 9.27 -3.69 -6.99
C ALA A 20 9.47 -4.51 -5.72
N ALA A 21 9.40 -5.84 -5.82
CA ALA A 21 9.61 -6.75 -4.69
C ALA A 21 11.04 -6.64 -4.12
N ALA A 22 12.06 -6.58 -4.97
CA ALA A 22 13.43 -6.36 -4.54
C ALA A 22 13.62 -4.98 -3.89
N LYS A 23 13.07 -3.92 -4.51
CA LYS A 23 13.14 -2.54 -3.99
C LYS A 23 12.53 -2.41 -2.59
N GLY A 24 11.38 -3.06 -2.38
CA GLY A 24 10.61 -2.94 -1.14
C GLY A 24 10.82 -4.07 -0.15
N PHE A 25 11.80 -4.94 -0.32
CA PHE A 25 11.97 -6.14 0.50
C PHE A 25 11.93 -5.85 2.00
N GLU A 26 12.74 -4.88 2.44
CA GLU A 26 12.84 -4.49 3.86
C GLU A 26 11.53 -3.90 4.41
N LEU A 27 10.88 -3.02 3.65
CA LEU A 27 9.58 -2.45 4.01
C LEU A 27 8.51 -3.55 4.14
N ASN A 28 8.43 -4.45 3.16
CA ASN A 28 7.46 -5.55 3.17
C ASN A 28 7.74 -6.55 4.32
N ALA A 29 9.00 -6.87 4.58
CA ALA A 29 9.41 -7.72 5.70
C ALA A 29 9.08 -7.09 7.06
N MET A 30 9.33 -5.79 7.23
CA MET A 30 8.92 -5.03 8.41
C MET A 30 7.41 -5.13 8.60
N CYS A 31 6.61 -4.84 7.56
CA CYS A 31 5.17 -4.94 7.63
C CYS A 31 4.68 -6.37 7.94
N TYR A 32 5.33 -7.40 7.40
CA TYR A 32 5.02 -8.79 7.72
C TYR A 32 5.21 -9.12 9.20
N SER A 33 6.22 -8.52 9.85
CA SER A 33 6.49 -8.74 11.27
C SER A 33 5.32 -8.34 12.18
N PHE A 34 4.43 -7.44 11.72
CA PHE A 34 3.28 -6.95 12.48
C PHE A 34 2.13 -7.95 12.64
N ASN A 35 2.25 -9.16 12.09
CA ASN A 35 1.38 -10.27 12.49
C ASN A 35 1.47 -10.52 14.01
N GLU A 36 2.66 -10.35 14.59
CA GLU A 36 2.90 -10.50 16.02
C GLU A 36 2.52 -9.25 16.82
N ALA A 37 1.79 -9.42 17.92
CA ALA A 37 1.34 -8.30 18.75
C ALA A 37 2.51 -7.53 19.41
N ALA A 38 3.54 -8.26 19.84
CA ALA A 38 4.74 -7.67 20.44
C ALA A 38 5.48 -6.75 19.45
N ASN A 39 5.48 -7.10 18.16
CA ASN A 39 6.10 -6.29 17.12
C ASN A 39 5.34 -4.99 16.86
N ARG A 40 4.00 -5.04 16.89
CA ARG A 40 3.17 -3.83 16.82
C ARG A 40 3.43 -2.90 18.02
N ALA A 41 3.52 -3.48 19.22
CA ALA A 41 3.81 -2.72 20.43
C ALA A 41 5.21 -2.08 20.39
N ALA A 42 6.23 -2.80 19.93
CA ALA A 42 7.58 -2.29 19.79
C ALA A 42 7.67 -1.15 18.75
N PHE A 43 6.98 -1.29 17.61
CA PHE A 43 6.89 -0.23 16.61
C PHE A 43 6.21 1.04 17.14
N LEU A 44 5.13 0.90 17.92
CA LEU A 44 4.45 2.04 18.56
C LEU A 44 5.29 2.71 19.65
N ALA A 45 6.18 1.95 20.31
CA ALA A 45 7.05 2.48 21.35
C ALA A 45 8.19 3.34 20.78
N ASP A 46 8.80 2.91 19.67
CA ASP A 46 9.84 3.65 18.97
C ASP A 46 9.84 3.28 17.48
N GLU A 47 9.15 4.09 16.68
CA GLU A 47 8.98 3.87 15.26
C GLU A 47 10.32 3.92 14.50
N ASP A 48 11.17 4.91 14.76
CA ASP A 48 12.41 5.10 14.02
C ASP A 48 13.41 3.98 14.31
N ALA A 49 13.54 3.58 15.58
CA ALA A 49 14.37 2.44 15.97
C ALA A 49 13.86 1.13 15.36
N TYR A 50 12.53 0.95 15.29
CA TYR A 50 11.94 -0.24 14.68
C TYR A 50 12.20 -0.28 13.17
N CYS A 51 12.02 0.84 12.46
CA CYS A 51 12.38 0.97 11.06
C CYS A 51 13.89 0.74 10.82
N ALA A 52 14.74 1.16 11.75
CA ALA A 52 16.19 0.92 11.70
C ALA A 52 16.55 -0.56 11.77
N ARG A 53 15.85 -1.34 12.60
CA ARG A 53 16.08 -2.78 12.73
C ARG A 53 15.87 -3.55 11.43
N PHE A 54 15.01 -3.05 10.55
CA PHE A 54 14.75 -3.64 9.23
C PHE A 54 15.55 -2.95 8.10
N ASN A 55 16.48 -2.05 8.40
CA ASN A 55 17.27 -1.35 7.37
C ASN A 55 16.43 -0.63 6.32
N LEU A 56 15.28 -0.05 6.70
CA LEU A 56 14.48 0.76 5.78
C LEU A 56 15.33 1.92 5.22
N THR A 57 15.21 2.15 3.92
CA THR A 57 15.82 3.31 3.25
C THR A 57 15.23 4.62 3.75
N SER A 58 15.89 5.75 3.47
CA SER A 58 15.37 7.08 3.79
C SER A 58 13.94 7.27 3.29
N ASP A 59 13.69 6.91 2.03
CA ASP A 59 12.42 7.11 1.37
C ASP A 59 11.32 6.23 1.98
N GLN A 60 11.66 4.98 2.34
CA GLN A 60 10.74 4.07 3.02
C GLN A 60 10.39 4.58 4.41
N ARG A 61 11.39 5.03 5.18
CA ARG A 61 11.17 5.61 6.52
C ARG A 61 10.31 6.85 6.47
N GLU A 62 10.60 7.76 5.53
CA GLU A 62 9.84 8.99 5.36
C GLU A 62 8.37 8.70 5.00
N ALA A 63 8.14 7.76 4.07
CA ALA A 63 6.79 7.34 3.70
C ALA A 63 6.03 6.70 4.87
N VAL A 64 6.70 5.85 5.67
CA VAL A 64 6.12 5.27 6.89
C VAL A 64 5.76 6.38 7.87
N ALA A 65 6.68 7.29 8.20
CA ALA A 65 6.48 8.39 9.15
C ALA A 65 5.32 9.31 8.74
N LYS A 66 5.18 9.60 7.45
CA LYS A 66 4.07 10.41 6.90
C LYS A 66 2.76 9.65 6.75
N ARG A 67 2.75 8.33 6.99
CA ARG A 67 1.63 7.44 6.67
C ARG A 67 1.23 7.53 5.19
N ASP A 68 2.20 7.81 4.32
CA ASP A 68 2.00 7.99 2.90
C ASP A 68 1.95 6.63 2.20
N VAL A 69 0.73 6.12 1.99
CA VAL A 69 0.51 4.82 1.34
C VAL A 69 1.04 4.82 -0.10
N LEU A 70 0.88 5.91 -0.83
CA LEU A 70 1.37 6.00 -2.21
C LEU A 70 2.89 6.07 -2.24
N GLY A 71 3.50 6.83 -1.32
CA GLY A 71 4.94 6.84 -1.10
C GLY A 71 5.50 5.47 -0.76
N MET A 72 4.82 4.72 0.12
CA MET A 72 5.21 3.34 0.46
C MET A 72 5.13 2.40 -0.74
N ILE A 73 4.09 2.51 -1.57
CA ILE A 73 3.96 1.72 -2.81
C ILE A 73 5.04 2.10 -3.82
N ALA A 74 5.29 3.39 -4.02
CA ALA A 74 6.36 3.88 -4.88
C ALA A 74 7.75 3.41 -4.40
N ALA A 75 7.92 3.22 -3.08
CA ALA A 75 9.12 2.67 -2.46
C ALA A 75 9.22 1.12 -2.51
N GLY A 76 8.32 0.45 -3.24
CA GLY A 76 8.30 -1.01 -3.43
C GLY A 76 7.39 -1.76 -2.44
N GLY A 77 6.61 -1.06 -1.64
CA GLY A 77 5.63 -1.65 -0.73
C GLY A 77 4.49 -2.30 -1.50
N ASN A 78 4.10 -3.51 -1.09
CA ASN A 78 2.90 -4.17 -1.60
C ASN A 78 1.74 -3.97 -0.62
N ILE A 79 0.57 -3.62 -1.15
CA ILE A 79 -0.62 -3.24 -0.38
C ILE A 79 -1.03 -4.29 0.68
N TYR A 80 -0.83 -5.58 0.43
CA TYR A 80 -1.19 -6.65 1.38
C TYR A 80 -0.23 -6.76 2.57
N TYR A 81 1.02 -6.31 2.41
CA TYR A 81 1.94 -6.12 3.53
C TYR A 81 1.60 -4.83 4.26
N LEU A 82 1.46 -3.71 3.53
CA LEU A 82 1.14 -2.41 4.10
C LEU A 82 -0.17 -2.41 4.92
N ALA A 83 -1.15 -3.24 4.56
CA ALA A 83 -2.38 -3.42 5.33
C ALA A 83 -2.13 -3.78 6.81
N LYS A 84 -1.02 -4.49 7.12
CA LYS A 84 -0.65 -4.83 8.50
C LYS A 84 -0.18 -3.60 9.28
N LEU A 85 0.54 -2.70 8.63
CA LEU A 85 0.91 -1.40 9.20
C LEU A 85 -0.33 -0.50 9.36
N ALA A 86 -1.18 -0.41 8.34
CA ALA A 86 -2.43 0.35 8.40
C ALA A 86 -3.32 -0.11 9.57
N GLY A 87 -3.39 -1.42 9.80
CA GLY A 87 -4.12 -2.03 10.91
C GLY A 87 -3.62 -1.61 12.31
N ILE A 88 -2.34 -1.24 12.46
CA ILE A 88 -1.82 -0.68 13.73
C ILE A 88 -2.55 0.61 14.10
N PHE A 89 -2.93 1.41 13.10
CA PHE A 89 -3.63 2.69 13.28
C PHE A 89 -5.15 2.56 13.20
N GLY A 90 -5.69 1.33 13.16
CA GLY A 90 -7.12 1.09 13.06
C GLY A 90 -7.73 1.47 11.70
N LEU A 91 -6.90 1.66 10.66
CA LEU A 91 -7.38 1.98 9.31
C LEU A 91 -7.94 0.73 8.63
N ASN A 92 -9.10 0.86 8.03
CA ASN A 92 -9.69 -0.16 7.17
C ASN A 92 -9.35 0.08 5.69
N VAL A 93 -9.75 -0.84 4.81
CA VAL A 93 -9.45 -0.78 3.37
C VAL A 93 -10.02 0.47 2.69
N GLN A 94 -11.15 0.99 3.15
CA GLN A 94 -11.75 2.20 2.59
C GLN A 94 -11.02 3.47 3.05
N ASP A 95 -10.48 3.47 4.27
CA ASP A 95 -9.60 4.57 4.72
C ASP A 95 -8.33 4.62 3.87
N VAL A 96 -7.74 3.45 3.59
CA VAL A 96 -6.57 3.33 2.71
C VAL A 96 -6.90 3.79 1.28
N GLY A 97 -8.05 3.38 0.73
CA GLY A 97 -8.48 3.82 -0.60
C GLY A 97 -8.74 5.34 -0.69
N ALA A 98 -9.25 5.95 0.39
CA ALA A 98 -9.41 7.39 0.48
C ALA A 98 -8.03 8.10 0.43
N LEU A 99 -7.05 7.62 1.20
CA LEU A 99 -5.67 8.14 1.17
C LEU A 99 -5.04 8.02 -0.22
N GLN A 100 -5.25 6.92 -0.92
CA GLN A 100 -4.71 6.70 -2.27
C GLN A 100 -5.36 7.57 -3.35
N THR A 101 -6.56 8.09 -3.10
CA THR A 101 -7.31 8.91 -4.08
C THR A 101 -7.34 10.39 -3.72
N GLY A 102 -6.78 10.78 -2.57
CA GLY A 102 -6.87 12.15 -2.05
C GLY A 102 -8.29 12.57 -1.66
N LYS A 103 -9.22 11.61 -1.53
CA LYS A 103 -10.61 11.85 -1.15
C LYS A 103 -10.77 11.74 0.37
N SER A 104 -11.79 12.37 0.92
CA SER A 104 -12.27 11.97 2.26
C SER A 104 -12.89 10.56 2.21
N VAL A 105 -12.97 9.89 3.35
CA VAL A 105 -13.57 8.53 3.43
C VAL A 105 -15.02 8.50 2.93
N PRO A 106 -15.91 9.47 3.28
CA PRO A 106 -17.26 9.51 2.72
C PRO A 106 -17.29 9.70 1.20
N GLU A 107 -16.44 10.57 0.66
CA GLU A 107 -16.34 10.79 -0.79
C GLU A 107 -15.83 9.55 -1.51
N PHE A 108 -14.86 8.83 -0.93
CA PHE A 108 -14.37 7.57 -1.49
C PHE A 108 -15.46 6.48 -1.46
N LYS A 109 -16.22 6.37 -0.38
CA LYS A 109 -17.37 5.47 -0.30
C LYS A 109 -18.42 5.76 -1.38
N GLN A 110 -18.77 7.04 -1.56
CA GLN A 110 -19.72 7.44 -2.60
C GLN A 110 -19.16 7.15 -3.99
N PHE A 111 -17.88 7.44 -4.22
CA PHE A 111 -17.20 7.12 -5.47
C PHE A 111 -17.29 5.63 -5.82
N LEU A 112 -17.11 4.73 -4.85
CA LEU A 112 -17.27 3.29 -5.07
C LEU A 112 -18.70 2.91 -5.49
N LEU A 113 -19.72 3.56 -4.92
CA LEU A 113 -21.12 3.34 -5.31
C LEU A 113 -21.38 3.82 -6.74
N ASP A 114 -20.83 4.98 -7.11
CA ASP A 114 -20.98 5.55 -8.45
C ASP A 114 -20.29 4.67 -9.51
N GLN A 115 -19.07 4.19 -9.22
CA GLN A 115 -18.35 3.24 -10.07
C GLN A 115 -19.11 1.93 -10.25
N ALA A 116 -19.75 1.40 -9.19
CA ALA A 116 -20.56 0.19 -9.28
C ALA A 116 -21.77 0.35 -10.22
N GLN A 117 -22.37 1.55 -10.31
CA GLN A 117 -23.43 1.82 -11.28
C GLN A 117 -22.90 1.90 -12.71
N GLN A 118 -21.76 2.56 -12.90
CA GLN A 118 -21.11 2.68 -14.20
C GLN A 118 -20.74 1.30 -14.77
N ILE A 119 -20.15 0.41 -13.96
CA ILE A 119 -19.77 -0.95 -14.39
C ILE A 119 -21.01 -1.73 -14.85
N LYS A 120 -22.12 -1.68 -14.10
CA LYS A 120 -23.37 -2.34 -14.50
C LYS A 120 -23.91 -1.85 -15.84
N GLN A 121 -23.78 -0.55 -16.12
CA GLN A 121 -24.19 0.02 -17.40
C GLN A 121 -23.30 -0.45 -18.55
N LEU A 122 -21.98 -0.52 -18.33
CA LEU A 122 -21.02 -1.04 -19.32
C LEU A 122 -21.27 -2.52 -19.61
N GLU A 123 -21.48 -3.34 -18.58
CA GLU A 123 -21.83 -4.75 -18.72
C GLU A 123 -23.14 -4.93 -19.49
N ALA A 124 -24.17 -4.11 -19.23
CA ALA A 124 -25.43 -4.17 -19.98
C ALA A 124 -25.29 -3.73 -21.47
N THR A 125 -24.28 -2.93 -21.79
CA THR A 125 -24.07 -2.39 -23.15
C THR A 125 -23.15 -3.29 -24.00
N HIS A 126 -22.22 -4.00 -23.37
CA HIS A 126 -21.16 -4.74 -24.05
C HIS A 126 -21.11 -6.25 -23.71
N GLY A 127 -21.95 -6.71 -22.78
CA GLY A 127 -22.07 -8.12 -22.37
C GLY A 127 -23.06 -8.94 -23.18
#